data_AF-A0A7S9LMK3-F1
#
_entry.id   AF-A0A7S9LMK3-F1
#
_cell.length_a   1.000
_cell.length_b   1.000
_cell.length_c   1.000
_cell.angle_alpha   90.00
_cell.angle_beta   90.00
_cell.angle_gamma   90.00
#
_symmetry.space_group_name_H-M   'P 1'
#
loop_
_entity.id
_entity.type
_entity.pdbx_description
1 polymer ?
#
loop_
_entity_poly.entity_id
_entity_poly.type
_entity_poly.pdbx_seq_one_letter_code
_entity_poly.pdbx_strand_id
1 'polypeptide(L)'
;MNQLLLIIDVQNAFNPPPWLVEGLQQLTPHLLSVATVERYDESKTPFGRQLGWTPPVHDECLVKVDHVFIKHGYAPTPEIMQFLQSLQPDRVLVAGIQTDTCCLAAGFALFDAGLTPTLLTDLTVGSSLDRSGQLGINLWKHHFGNVATSQQVLQEIGP
;
A
#
# COMPACT_ATOMS: atom_id res chain seq x y z
N MET A 1 -16.40 6.54 11.56
CA MET A 1 -15.64 6.89 10.34
C MET A 1 -15.45 5.60 9.56
N ASN A 2 -15.88 5.55 8.31
CA ASN A 2 -15.68 4.42 7.41
C ASN A 2 -14.24 4.48 6.87
N GLN A 3 -13.37 3.60 7.36
CA GLN A 3 -11.97 3.56 6.96
C GLN A 3 -11.67 2.27 6.23
N LEU A 4 -10.87 2.37 5.16
CA LEU A 4 -10.42 1.24 4.37
C LEU A 4 -8.89 1.10 4.52
N LEU A 5 -8.38 -0.12 4.68
CA LEU A 5 -6.94 -0.40 4.70
C LEU A 5 -6.48 -0.95 3.35
N LEU A 6 -5.64 -0.20 2.65
CA LEU A 6 -4.97 -0.61 1.42
C LEU A 6 -3.50 -0.99 1.72
N ILE A 7 -3.20 -2.28 1.60
CA ILE A 7 -1.89 -2.88 1.85
C ILE A 7 -1.15 -3.05 0.52
N ILE A 8 -0.05 -2.35 0.36
CA ILE A 8 0.73 -2.33 -0.87
C ILE A 8 1.87 -3.34 -0.80
N ASP A 9 1.80 -4.36 -1.64
CA ASP A 9 2.91 -5.23 -2.02
C ASP A 9 3.70 -5.83 -0.84
N VAL A 10 3.01 -6.24 0.23
CA VAL A 10 3.61 -7.00 1.33
C VAL A 10 3.69 -8.48 0.92
N GLN A 11 4.71 -8.78 0.11
CA GLN A 11 4.97 -10.08 -0.52
C GLN A 11 6.44 -10.52 -0.32
N ASN A 12 6.74 -11.81 -0.49
CA ASN A 12 8.07 -12.35 -0.20
C ASN A 12 9.18 -11.68 -1.01
N ALA A 13 8.91 -11.32 -2.26
CA ALA A 13 9.87 -10.68 -3.15
C ALA A 13 10.54 -9.43 -2.57
N PHE A 14 9.83 -8.70 -1.70
CA PHE A 14 10.33 -7.46 -1.10
C PHE A 14 10.94 -7.66 0.28
N ASN A 15 10.98 -8.90 0.79
CA ASN A 15 11.53 -9.27 2.10
C ASN A 15 11.02 -8.35 3.23
N PRO A 16 9.69 -8.28 3.45
CA PRO A 16 9.11 -7.41 4.46
C PRO A 16 9.61 -7.80 5.85
N PRO A 17 9.93 -6.81 6.70
CA PRO A 17 10.32 -7.12 8.07
C PRO A 17 9.12 -7.70 8.85
N PRO A 18 9.36 -8.60 9.82
CA PRO A 18 8.27 -9.23 10.59
C PRO A 18 7.32 -8.24 11.25
N TRP A 19 7.85 -7.14 11.79
CA TRP A 19 7.05 -6.11 12.46
C TRP A 19 6.01 -5.47 11.54
N LEU A 20 6.26 -5.40 10.23
CA LEU A 20 5.29 -4.85 9.26
C LEU A 20 4.13 -5.82 9.09
N VAL A 21 4.44 -7.11 8.89
CA VAL A 21 3.44 -8.16 8.70
C VAL A 21 2.57 -8.30 9.97
N GLU A 22 3.21 -8.39 11.14
CA GLU A 22 2.55 -8.50 12.44
C GLU A 22 1.71 -7.27 12.75
N GLY A 23 2.22 -6.06 12.50
CA GLY A 23 1.47 -4.82 12.73
C GLY A 23 0.25 -4.70 11.82
N LEU A 24 0.35 -5.12 10.55
CA LEU A 24 -0.81 -5.15 9.66
C LEU A 24 -1.83 -6.21 10.07
N GLN A 25 -1.39 -7.38 10.55
CA GLN A 25 -2.28 -8.43 11.08
C GLN A 25 -3.06 -7.98 12.33
N GLN A 26 -2.58 -6.96 13.06
CA GLN A 26 -3.33 -6.35 14.14
C GLN A 26 -4.44 -5.41 13.66
N LEU A 27 -4.32 -4.82 12.46
CA LEU A 27 -5.30 -3.90 11.91
C LEU A 27 -6.39 -4.58 11.07
N THR A 28 -6.03 -5.60 10.28
CA THR A 28 -6.98 -6.23 9.34
C THR A 28 -8.23 -6.84 9.98
N PRO A 29 -8.25 -7.31 11.24
CA PRO A 29 -9.51 -7.76 11.86
C PRO A 29 -10.53 -6.65 12.12
N HIS A 30 -10.10 -5.39 12.10
CA HIS A 30 -10.91 -4.24 12.50
C HIS A 30 -11.33 -3.34 11.33
N LEU A 31 -10.74 -3.57 10.15
CA LEU A 31 -10.89 -2.72 8.98
C LEU A 31 -11.13 -3.59 7.76
N LEU A 32 -12.02 -3.16 6.85
CA LEU A 32 -12.05 -3.74 5.52
C LEU A 32 -10.67 -3.56 4.89
N SER A 33 -10.11 -4.65 4.37
CA SER A 33 -8.72 -4.71 3.98
C SER A 33 -8.56 -5.20 2.54
N VAL A 34 -7.78 -4.44 1.77
CA VAL A 34 -7.47 -4.72 0.36
C VAL A 34 -5.96 -4.78 0.22
N ALA A 35 -5.42 -5.83 -0.37
CA ALA A 35 -4.01 -5.93 -0.69
C ALA A 35 -3.75 -5.88 -2.19
N THR A 36 -2.62 -5.28 -2.58
CA THR A 36 -2.05 -5.45 -3.91
C THR A 36 -0.89 -6.44 -3.87
N VAL A 37 -0.74 -7.21 -4.94
CA VAL A 37 0.44 -8.03 -5.21
C VAL A 37 0.97 -7.66 -6.59
N GLU A 38 2.14 -7.05 -6.62
CA GLU A 38 2.89 -6.83 -7.85
C GLU A 38 3.44 -8.14 -8.43
N ARG A 39 3.13 -8.43 -9.69
CA ARG A 39 3.64 -9.60 -10.43
C ARG A 39 4.21 -9.18 -11.77
N TYR A 40 5.24 -9.89 -12.20
CA TYR A 40 5.94 -9.57 -13.44
C TYR A 40 5.12 -9.89 -14.69
N ASP A 41 5.03 -8.91 -15.58
CA ASP A 41 4.55 -9.06 -16.96
C ASP A 41 5.18 -7.97 -17.84
N GLU A 42 6.20 -8.35 -18.62
CA GLU A 42 6.95 -7.42 -19.49
C GLU A 42 6.08 -6.80 -20.61
N SER A 43 4.92 -7.40 -20.91
CA SER A 43 3.96 -6.81 -21.85
C SER A 43 3.20 -5.62 -21.25
N LYS A 44 3.21 -5.48 -19.92
CA LYS A 44 2.52 -4.43 -19.17
C LYS A 44 3.48 -3.34 -18.71
N THR A 45 4.62 -3.72 -18.15
CA THR A 45 5.63 -2.80 -17.62
C THR A 45 7.04 -3.24 -18.00
N PRO A 46 7.97 -2.29 -18.24
CA PRO A 46 9.30 -2.62 -18.75
C PRO A 46 10.30 -3.00 -17.64
N PHE A 47 9.87 -3.69 -16.58
CA PHE A 47 10.71 -3.95 -15.41
C PHE A 47 12.02 -4.65 -15.79
N GLY A 48 11.95 -5.73 -16.56
CA GLY A 48 13.12 -6.49 -16.95
C GLY A 48 14.05 -5.69 -17.85
N ARG A 49 13.52 -5.13 -18.95
CA ARG A 49 14.37 -4.46 -19.95
C ARG A 49 14.92 -3.11 -19.50
N GLN A 50 14.22 -2.38 -18.63
CA GLN A 50 14.60 -1.03 -18.22
C GLN A 50 15.35 -1.02 -16.89
N LEU A 51 14.91 -1.80 -15.90
CA LEU A 51 15.48 -1.77 -14.55
C LEU A 51 16.45 -2.92 -14.29
N GLY A 52 16.49 -3.94 -15.15
CA GLY A 52 17.29 -5.15 -14.91
C GLY A 52 16.81 -5.95 -13.70
N TRP A 53 15.60 -5.67 -13.21
CA TRP A 53 14.98 -6.30 -12.05
C TRP A 53 13.51 -6.54 -12.35
N THR A 54 12.96 -7.66 -11.87
CA THR A 54 11.55 -8.00 -12.02
C THR A 54 10.98 -8.49 -10.69
N PRO A 55 9.71 -8.17 -10.38
CA PRO A 55 8.98 -8.94 -9.38
C PRO A 55 8.82 -10.40 -9.85
N PRO A 56 8.41 -11.35 -8.99
CA PRO A 56 8.13 -12.71 -9.42
C PRO A 56 6.90 -12.77 -10.33
N VAL A 57 6.84 -13.80 -11.19
CA VAL A 57 5.61 -14.13 -11.95
C VAL A 57 4.50 -14.59 -11.01
N HIS A 58 4.88 -15.24 -9.91
CA HIS A 58 3.98 -15.71 -8.86
C HIS A 58 4.51 -15.27 -7.50
N ASP A 59 3.70 -14.51 -6.78
CA ASP A 59 3.89 -14.17 -5.37
C ASP A 59 2.51 -13.97 -4.74
N GLU A 60 2.47 -13.84 -3.41
CA GLU A 60 1.26 -13.79 -2.61
C GLU A 60 1.35 -12.72 -1.52
N CYS A 61 0.21 -12.24 -1.04
CA CYS A 61 0.18 -11.35 0.10
C CYS A 61 0.47 -12.15 1.38
N LEU A 62 1.39 -11.65 2.22
CA LEU A 62 1.75 -12.27 3.49
C LEU A 62 0.79 -11.93 4.64
N VAL A 63 -0.17 -11.04 4.39
CA VAL A 63 -1.18 -10.61 5.36
C VAL A 63 -2.54 -11.16 4.93
N LYS A 64 -3.29 -11.73 5.87
CA LYS A 64 -4.67 -12.14 5.62
C LYS A 64 -5.55 -10.87 5.50
N VAL A 65 -6.21 -10.74 4.35
CA VAL A 65 -7.06 -9.59 3.99
C VAL A 65 -8.36 -10.07 3.36
N ASP A 66 -9.33 -9.16 3.21
CA ASP A 66 -10.63 -9.44 2.61
C ASP A 66 -10.55 -9.58 1.08
N HIS A 67 -9.74 -8.73 0.43
CA HIS A 67 -9.57 -8.72 -1.01
C HIS A 67 -8.10 -8.62 -1.42
N VAL A 68 -7.70 -9.38 -2.43
CA VAL A 68 -6.35 -9.33 -3.02
C VAL A 68 -6.49 -9.04 -4.51
N PHE A 69 -5.73 -8.05 -5.00
CA PHE A 69 -5.66 -7.71 -6.41
C PHE A 69 -4.24 -7.84 -6.94
N ILE A 70 -4.11 -8.31 -8.18
CA ILE A 70 -2.83 -8.36 -8.87
C ILE A 70 -2.62 -7.06 -9.65
N LYS A 71 -1.42 -6.50 -9.57
CA LYS A 71 -0.97 -5.41 -10.45
C LYS A 71 0.37 -5.77 -11.09
N HIS A 72 0.69 -5.10 -12.18
CA HIS A 72 1.93 -5.34 -12.93
C HIS A 72 2.87 -4.13 -12.94
N GLY A 73 2.47 -3.02 -12.33
CA GLY A 73 3.29 -1.81 -12.19
C GLY A 73 3.05 -1.15 -10.85
N TYR A 74 3.63 0.03 -10.66
CA TYR A 74 3.67 0.67 -9.35
C TYR A 74 2.30 1.09 -8.81
N ALA A 75 1.46 1.73 -9.63
CA ALA A 75 0.16 2.25 -9.21
C ALA A 75 -0.93 1.17 -9.16
N PRO A 76 -1.97 1.32 -8.31
CA PRO A 76 -3.18 0.52 -8.39
C PRO A 76 -3.81 0.58 -9.79
N THR A 77 -4.38 -0.53 -10.24
CA THR A 77 -5.05 -0.60 -11.55
C THR A 77 -6.41 0.12 -11.52
N PRO A 78 -6.98 0.49 -12.68
CA PRO A 78 -8.33 1.07 -12.74
C PRO A 78 -9.41 0.20 -12.07
N GLU A 79 -9.29 -1.12 -12.15
CA GLU A 79 -10.18 -2.07 -11.47
C GLU A 79 -10.13 -1.92 -9.94
N ILE A 80 -8.91 -1.85 -9.38
CA ILE A 80 -8.71 -1.62 -7.94
C ILE A 80 -9.32 -0.28 -7.57
N MET A 81 -9.01 0.79 -8.31
CA MET A 81 -9.53 2.13 -8.04
C MET A 81 -11.06 2.18 -8.05
N GLN A 82 -11.69 1.54 -9.04
CA GLN A 82 -13.15 1.45 -9.12
C GLN A 82 -13.74 0.71 -7.93
N PHE A 83 -13.11 -0.38 -7.49
CA PHE A 83 -13.51 -1.10 -6.29
C PHE A 83 -13.42 -0.22 -5.05
N LEU A 84 -12.27 0.45 -4.83
CA LEU A 84 -12.07 1.34 -3.67
C LEU A 84 -13.08 2.49 -3.64
N GLN A 85 -13.35 3.12 -4.78
CA GLN A 85 -14.36 4.19 -4.89
C GLN A 85 -15.78 3.69 -4.61
N SER A 86 -16.12 2.46 -5.02
CA SER A 86 -17.45 1.89 -4.79
C SER A 86 -17.80 1.74 -3.30
N LEU A 87 -16.77 1.64 -2.44
CA LEU A 87 -16.92 1.49 -0.99
C LEU A 87 -17.19 2.82 -0.27
N GLN A 88 -17.04 3.96 -0.95
CA GLN A 88 -17.25 5.31 -0.41
C GLN A 88 -16.59 5.52 0.98
N PRO A 89 -15.27 5.28 1.11
CA PRO A 89 -14.58 5.44 2.38
C PRO A 89 -14.42 6.93 2.73
N ASP A 90 -14.48 7.26 4.03
CA ASP A 90 -14.12 8.59 4.52
C ASP A 90 -12.62 8.87 4.29
N ARG A 91 -11.79 7.82 4.42
CA ARG A 91 -10.37 7.83 4.09
C ARG A 91 -9.83 6.43 3.76
N VAL A 92 -8.76 6.39 2.96
CA VAL A 92 -8.02 5.16 2.63
C VAL A 92 -6.68 5.19 3.34
N LEU A 93 -6.52 4.31 4.32
CA LEU A 93 -5.25 4.08 5.00
C LEU A 93 -4.32 3.29 4.08
N VAL A 94 -3.11 3.79 3.85
CA VAL A 94 -2.12 3.15 2.99
C VAL A 94 -0.93 2.68 3.82
N ALA A 95 -0.54 1.44 3.62
CA ALA A 95 0.58 0.80 4.31
C ALA A 95 1.29 -0.18 3.37
N GLY A 96 2.50 -0.61 3.71
CA GLY A 96 3.25 -1.58 2.92
C GLY A 96 4.52 -1.02 2.27
N ILE A 97 4.87 -1.55 1.09
CA ILE A 97 6.21 -1.45 0.49
C ILE A 97 6.11 -1.06 -0.99
N GLN A 98 6.91 -0.17 -1.55
CA GLN A 98 7.86 0.75 -0.90
C GLN A 98 7.21 2.13 -0.69
N THR A 99 7.52 2.78 0.43
CA THR A 99 6.96 4.09 0.79
C THR A 99 7.13 5.14 -0.30
N ASP A 100 8.32 5.22 -0.89
CA ASP A 100 8.73 6.16 -1.94
C ASP A 100 8.47 5.68 -3.37
N THR A 101 7.88 4.49 -3.54
CA THR A 101 7.54 3.90 -4.86
C THR A 101 6.05 3.55 -4.94
N CYS A 102 5.66 2.29 -4.73
CA CYS A 102 4.28 1.81 -4.93
C CYS A 102 3.29 2.46 -3.96
N CYS A 103 3.68 2.72 -2.70
CA CYS A 103 2.82 3.44 -1.77
C CYS A 103 2.56 4.85 -2.29
N LEU A 104 3.63 5.59 -2.65
CA LEU A 104 3.51 6.94 -3.20
C LEU A 104 2.67 6.97 -4.48
N ALA A 105 2.84 6.01 -5.38
CA ALA A 105 2.04 5.85 -6.59
C ALA A 105 0.55 5.61 -6.26
N ALA A 106 0.25 4.80 -5.25
CA ALA A 106 -1.12 4.63 -4.75
C ALA A 106 -1.67 5.93 -4.16
N GLY A 107 -0.86 6.71 -3.45
CA GLY A 107 -1.24 8.04 -2.95
C GLY A 107 -1.71 8.97 -4.07
N PHE A 108 -0.95 9.06 -5.17
CA PHE A 108 -1.35 9.86 -6.35
C PHE A 108 -2.66 9.34 -6.95
N ALA A 109 -2.77 8.03 -7.18
CA ALA A 109 -3.97 7.45 -7.78
C ALA A 109 -5.23 7.69 -6.92
N LEU A 110 -5.12 7.54 -5.60
CA LEU A 110 -6.19 7.81 -4.64
C LEU A 110 -6.59 9.29 -4.64
N PHE A 111 -5.61 10.19 -4.59
CA PHE A 111 -5.85 11.63 -4.56
C PHE A 111 -6.52 12.11 -5.85
N ASP A 112 -6.00 11.70 -7.02
CA ASP A 112 -6.56 12.07 -8.33
C ASP A 112 -7.98 11.50 -8.54
N ALA A 113 -8.30 10.40 -7.85
CA ALA A 113 -9.63 9.79 -7.82
C ALA A 113 -10.61 10.47 -6.83
N GLY A 114 -10.20 11.54 -6.15
CA GLY A 114 -11.01 12.27 -5.18
C GLY A 114 -11.17 11.58 -3.83
N LEU A 115 -10.34 10.57 -3.54
CA LEU A 115 -10.31 9.91 -2.23
C LEU A 115 -9.34 10.62 -1.28
N THR A 116 -9.41 10.29 0.00
CA THR A 116 -8.55 10.87 1.05
C THR A 116 -7.47 9.84 1.45
N PRO A 117 -6.30 9.82 0.79
CA PRO A 117 -5.21 8.91 1.15
C PRO A 117 -4.51 9.35 2.44
N THR A 118 -4.26 8.40 3.34
CA THR A 118 -3.56 8.61 4.62
C THR A 118 -2.50 7.54 4.82
N LEU A 119 -1.21 7.91 4.90
CA LEU A 119 -0.12 6.94 5.09
C LEU A 119 0.02 6.52 6.55
N LEU A 120 0.14 5.20 6.79
CA LEU A 120 0.56 4.65 8.08
C LEU A 120 2.08 4.65 8.20
N THR A 121 2.62 5.64 8.91
CA THR A 121 4.06 5.91 8.92
C THR A 121 4.89 4.87 9.65
N ASP A 122 4.26 4.11 10.56
CA ASP A 122 4.86 3.01 11.31
C ASP A 122 4.60 1.64 10.68
N LEU A 123 3.81 1.58 9.59
CA LEU A 123 3.52 0.36 8.82
C LEU A 123 3.88 0.54 7.34
N THR A 124 5.04 1.13 7.08
CA THR A 124 5.58 1.22 5.73
C THR A 124 7.10 1.08 5.74
N VAL A 125 7.66 0.58 4.64
CA VAL A 125 9.12 0.41 4.47
C VAL A 125 9.52 1.06 3.17
N GLY A 126 10.57 1.88 3.19
CA GLY A 126 11.06 2.53 1.97
C GLY A 126 11.92 1.63 1.10
N SER A 127 12.37 2.21 -0.01
CA SER A 127 13.16 1.51 -1.01
C SER A 127 14.59 1.21 -0.57
N SER A 128 15.38 0.60 -1.44
CA SER A 128 16.82 0.44 -1.21
C SER A 128 17.57 1.77 -1.08
N LEU A 129 17.00 2.88 -1.56
CA LEU A 129 17.57 4.23 -1.40
C LEU A 129 17.36 4.78 0.01
N ASP A 130 16.24 4.44 0.65
CA ASP A 130 15.93 4.83 2.03
C ASP A 130 15.04 3.78 2.70
N ARG A 131 15.67 2.79 3.35
CA ARG A 131 14.96 1.71 4.04
C ARG A 131 14.09 2.20 5.21
N SER A 132 14.34 3.40 5.73
CA SER A 132 13.53 3.98 6.80
C SER A 132 12.15 4.44 6.31
N GLY A 133 11.98 4.66 5.00
CA GLY A 133 10.77 5.22 4.41
C GLY A 133 10.58 6.72 4.64
N GLN A 134 11.52 7.40 5.31
CA GLN A 134 11.40 8.82 5.66
C GLN A 134 11.27 9.73 4.44
N LEU A 135 11.97 9.43 3.34
CA LEU A 135 11.82 10.12 2.06
C LEU A 135 10.38 10.02 1.56
N GLY A 136 9.81 8.81 1.52
CA GLY A 136 8.44 8.58 1.08
C GLY A 136 7.42 9.25 2.00
N ILE A 137 7.62 9.23 3.31
CA ILE A 137 6.77 9.94 4.28
C ILE A 137 6.79 11.45 4.03
N ASN A 138 7.96 12.03 3.73
CA ASN A 138 8.08 13.46 3.44
C ASN A 138 7.37 13.83 2.13
N LEU A 139 7.54 13.03 1.08
CA LEU A 139 6.83 13.20 -0.19
C LEU A 139 5.32 13.08 0.01
N TRP A 140 4.87 12.10 0.80
CA TRP A 140 3.46 11.92 1.11
C TRP A 140 2.86 13.14 1.82
N LYS A 141 3.51 13.62 2.89
CA LYS A 141 3.07 14.82 3.61
C LYS A 141 3.00 16.04 2.69
N HIS A 142 3.96 16.17 1.78
CA HIS A 142 4.00 17.28 0.83
C HIS A 142 2.85 17.23 -0.19
N HIS A 143 2.55 16.04 -0.73
CA HIS A 143 1.56 15.90 -1.81
C HIS A 143 0.13 15.71 -1.31
N PHE A 144 -0.07 15.02 -0.18
CA PHE A 144 -1.40 14.59 0.29
C PHE A 144 -1.72 15.01 1.73
N GLY A 145 -0.73 15.44 2.50
CA GLY A 145 -0.89 15.96 3.87
C GLY A 145 -1.10 14.89 4.94
N ASN A 146 -2.11 14.02 4.78
CA ASN A 146 -2.57 13.15 5.85
C ASN A 146 -1.63 11.97 6.12
N VAL A 147 -1.24 11.82 7.39
CA VAL A 147 -0.49 10.67 7.91
C VAL A 147 -1.06 10.25 9.26
N ALA A 148 -0.88 8.99 9.63
CA ALA A 148 -1.27 8.43 10.92
C ALA A 148 -0.31 7.33 11.36
N THR A 149 -0.42 6.90 12.61
CA THR A 149 0.18 5.65 13.10
C THR A 149 -0.88 4.56 13.29
N SER A 150 -0.47 3.30 13.27
CA SER A 150 -1.35 2.17 13.57
C SER A 150 -2.05 2.32 14.93
N GLN A 151 -1.32 2.82 15.94
CA GLN A 151 -1.88 3.07 17.27
C GLN A 151 -2.98 4.14 17.24
N GLN A 152 -2.80 5.23 16.49
CA GLN A 152 -3.84 6.26 16.34
C GLN A 152 -5.09 5.68 15.69
N VAL A 153 -4.91 4.87 14.64
CA VAL A 153 -6.03 4.20 13.96
C VAL A 153 -6.79 3.28 14.92
N LEU A 154 -6.09 2.45 15.70
CA LEU A 154 -6.73 1.56 16.68
C LEU A 154 -7.52 2.35 17.74
N GLN A 155 -7.02 3.51 18.18
CA GLN A 155 -7.73 4.37 19.12
C GLN A 155 -9.01 4.97 18.53
N GLU A 156 -9.03 5.26 17.22
CA GLU A 156 -10.20 5.79 16.53
C GLU A 156 -11.29 4.74 16.28
N ILE A 157 -10.91 3.46 16.12
CA ILE A 157 -11.86 2.36 15.91
C ILE A 157 -12.63 2.03 17.20
N GLY A 158 -12.03 2.31 18.37
CA GLY A 158 -12.58 1.97 19.68
C GLY A 158 -12.44 0.47 20.01
N PRO A 159 -12.67 0.08 21.27
CA PRO A 159 -12.79 -1.33 21.66
C PRO A 159 -14.03 -2.01 21.05
#